data_AF-A0A2S2QU88-F1
#
_entry.id   AF-A0A2S2QU88-F1
#
_cell.length_a   1.000
_cell.length_b   1.000
_cell.length_c   1.000
_cell.angle_alpha   90.00
_cell.angle_beta   90.00
_cell.angle_gamma   90.00
#
_symmetry.space_group_name_H-M   'P 1'
#
loop_
_entity.id
_entity.type
_entity.pdbx_description
1 polymer ?
#
loop_
_entity_poly.entity_id
_entity_poly.type
_entity_poly.pdbx_seq_one_letter_code
_entity_poly.pdbx_strand_id
1 'polypeptide(L)'
;MKVIPITIVILLLVCSIQITNSLIPKGVKTLVRGQKLALPFRTSDVNKLVQYTMYEADMIKLAAYNQLKRIYQEKIQADKLKMFVPMMQAAIEVIKSHGANNSLLGIRSTYSEGKKYAEHCLKTITDLSTKATCYKWKALFIEASFFSNNIKANVIVKDSFARAYKEAMITLKNDPKLMYARTKVSCKIKLAVQGKNILSKSLVNLFLGSTSDHQEVNCVTELLKYEGSINKYESHGEEFYYLLGQALEKSGDKGKALEYFKKGRKFPIIDQKGRYISQQLQKSIENIYTC
;
A
#
# COMPACT_ATOMS: atom_id res chain seq x y z
N MET A 1 -44.23 -26.91 -30.79
CA MET A 1 -43.09 -27.72 -30.29
C MET A 1 -41.83 -26.88 -30.44
N LYS A 2 -41.19 -26.48 -29.33
CA LYS A 2 -39.97 -25.65 -29.39
C LYS A 2 -38.78 -26.56 -29.68
N VAL A 3 -38.21 -26.42 -30.86
CA VAL A 3 -36.99 -27.12 -31.28
C VAL A 3 -35.83 -26.50 -30.52
N ILE A 4 -35.27 -27.23 -29.56
CA ILE A 4 -34.01 -26.87 -28.91
C ILE A 4 -32.91 -27.08 -29.95
N PRO A 5 -32.07 -26.07 -30.25
CA PRO A 5 -31.03 -26.22 -31.24
C PRO A 5 -30.01 -27.27 -30.77
N ILE A 6 -29.74 -28.24 -31.65
CA ILE A 6 -28.87 -29.40 -31.44
C ILE A 6 -27.48 -28.99 -30.90
N THR A 7 -27.01 -27.78 -31.18
CA THR A 7 -25.78 -27.19 -30.65
C THR A 7 -25.75 -27.06 -29.12
N ILE A 8 -26.88 -26.82 -28.45
CA ILE A 8 -26.92 -26.70 -26.98
C ILE A 8 -26.83 -28.09 -26.32
N VAL A 9 -27.41 -29.11 -26.96
CA VAL A 9 -27.34 -30.51 -26.48
C VAL A 9 -25.92 -31.05 -26.64
N ILE A 10 -25.23 -30.72 -27.74
CA ILE A 10 -23.84 -31.10 -27.95
C ILE A 10 -22.91 -30.42 -26.94
N LEU A 11 -23.12 -29.14 -26.61
CA LEU A 11 -22.29 -28.44 -25.61
C LEU A 11 -22.46 -29.02 -24.19
N LEU A 12 -23.68 -29.43 -23.82
CA LEU A 12 -23.94 -30.07 -22.52
C LEU A 12 -23.37 -31.50 -22.45
N LEU A 13 -23.38 -32.25 -23.56
CA LEU A 13 -22.73 -33.56 -23.65
C LEU A 13 -21.20 -33.46 -23.60
N VAL A 14 -20.59 -32.46 -24.25
CA VAL A 14 -19.13 -32.25 -24.21
C VAL A 14 -18.65 -31.86 -22.81
N CYS A 15 -19.41 -31.06 -22.06
CA CYS A 15 -19.10 -30.76 -20.66
C CYS A 15 -19.29 -31.98 -19.72
N SER A 16 -20.22 -32.89 -20.04
CA SER A 16 -20.47 -34.07 -19.21
C SER A 16 -19.48 -35.22 -19.46
N ILE A 17 -18.97 -35.35 -20.69
CA ILE A 17 -18.00 -36.39 -21.06
C ILE A 17 -16.58 -36.06 -20.55
N GLN A 18 -16.25 -34.78 -20.31
CA GLN A 18 -14.97 -34.40 -19.70
C GLN A 18 -14.83 -34.79 -18.22
N ILE A 19 -15.90 -35.22 -17.55
CA ILE A 19 -15.87 -35.61 -16.13
C ILE A 19 -15.61 -37.11 -15.93
N THR A 20 -15.76 -37.97 -16.96
CA THR A 20 -15.74 -39.43 -16.74
C THR A 20 -14.76 -40.26 -17.55
N ASN A 21 -14.02 -39.72 -18.53
CA ASN A 21 -12.99 -40.51 -19.25
C ASN A 21 -11.68 -39.76 -19.45
N SER A 22 -10.67 -40.16 -18.69
CA SER A 22 -9.30 -39.62 -18.73
C SER A 22 -8.45 -40.29 -19.81
N LEU A 23 -8.75 -40.02 -21.08
CA LEU A 23 -7.81 -40.26 -22.18
C LEU A 23 -7.07 -38.96 -22.51
N ILE A 24 -6.15 -38.60 -21.62
CA ILE A 24 -5.23 -37.46 -21.81
C ILE A 24 -4.19 -37.88 -22.86
N PRO A 25 -4.05 -37.14 -23.98
CA PRO A 25 -3.01 -37.39 -24.99
C PRO A 25 -1.62 -37.38 -24.34
N LYS A 26 -0.74 -38.33 -24.72
CA LYS A 26 0.60 -38.49 -24.14
C LYS A 26 1.47 -37.22 -24.21
N GLY A 27 1.14 -36.24 -25.06
CA GLY A 27 1.81 -34.93 -25.14
C GLY A 27 1.38 -33.88 -24.10
N VAL A 28 0.25 -34.07 -23.39
CA VAL A 28 -0.22 -33.14 -22.34
C VAL A 28 0.28 -33.53 -20.95
N LYS A 29 0.68 -34.80 -20.75
CA LYS A 29 1.29 -35.28 -19.49
C LYS A 29 2.62 -34.59 -19.16
N THR A 30 3.30 -33.98 -20.14
CA THR A 30 4.54 -33.22 -19.92
C THR A 30 4.28 -31.77 -19.47
N LEU A 31 3.09 -31.23 -19.70
CA LEU A 31 2.67 -29.88 -19.23
C LEU A 31 2.18 -29.89 -17.78
N VAL A 32 1.85 -31.07 -17.24
CA VAL A 32 1.38 -31.27 -15.86
C VAL A 32 2.45 -31.98 -15.00
N ARG A 33 3.68 -32.15 -15.51
CA ARG A 33 4.83 -32.52 -14.68
C ARG A 33 5.37 -31.28 -13.98
N GLY A 34 4.70 -30.97 -12.86
CA GLY A 34 5.16 -30.02 -11.85
C GLY A 34 5.13 -28.58 -12.32
N GLN A 35 3.94 -27.95 -12.32
CA GLN A 35 3.90 -26.51 -12.07
C GLN A 35 4.57 -26.29 -10.71
N LYS A 36 5.84 -25.95 -10.79
CA LYS A 36 6.71 -25.58 -9.69
C LYS A 36 6.00 -24.37 -9.07
N LEU A 37 5.26 -24.58 -7.96
CA LEU A 37 4.47 -23.55 -7.25
C LEU A 37 5.23 -22.21 -7.21
N ALA A 38 4.58 -21.04 -7.35
CA ALA A 38 5.33 -19.78 -7.34
C ALA A 38 6.25 -19.69 -6.10
N LEU A 39 7.45 -19.09 -6.25
CA LEU A 39 8.50 -19.04 -5.22
C LEU A 39 7.98 -18.79 -3.78
N PRO A 40 7.01 -17.87 -3.55
CA PRO A 40 6.46 -17.66 -2.21
C PRO A 40 5.72 -18.86 -1.60
N PHE A 41 5.05 -19.70 -2.39
CA PHE A 41 4.34 -20.88 -1.88
C PHE A 41 5.28 -22.03 -1.47
N ARG A 42 6.57 -21.95 -1.82
CA ARG A 42 7.56 -22.97 -1.48
C ARG A 42 8.34 -22.68 -0.20
N THR A 43 8.06 -21.56 0.47
CA THR A 43 8.72 -21.18 1.71
C THR A 43 7.71 -20.98 2.83
N SER A 44 8.10 -21.36 4.04
CA SER A 44 7.42 -21.03 5.30
C SER A 44 8.20 -20.01 6.13
N ASP A 45 9.37 -19.57 5.64
CA ASP A 45 10.15 -18.50 6.26
C ASP A 45 9.41 -17.17 6.18
N VAL A 46 8.96 -16.68 7.34
CA VAL A 46 8.21 -15.44 7.51
C VAL A 46 9.00 -14.23 7.00
N ASN A 47 10.30 -14.14 7.30
CA ASN A 47 11.12 -12.99 6.91
C ASN A 47 11.27 -12.93 5.39
N LYS A 48 11.49 -14.07 4.75
CA LYS A 48 11.58 -14.18 3.30
C LYS A 48 10.26 -13.81 2.62
N LEU A 49 9.13 -14.22 3.20
CA LEU A 49 7.81 -13.83 2.70
C LEU A 49 7.57 -12.32 2.83
N VAL A 50 7.98 -11.68 3.94
CA VAL A 50 7.90 -10.21 4.07
C VAL A 50 8.77 -9.53 3.02
N GLN A 51 10.00 -10.00 2.79
CA GLN A 51 10.86 -9.45 1.73
C GLN A 51 10.21 -9.52 0.35
N TYR A 52 9.58 -10.66 0.01
CA TYR A 52 8.83 -10.78 -1.24
C TYR A 52 7.70 -9.76 -1.34
N THR A 53 6.99 -9.46 -0.24
CA THR A 53 5.94 -8.43 -0.27
C THR A 53 6.48 -7.02 -0.48
N MET A 54 7.71 -6.75 -0.08
CA MET A 54 8.33 -5.41 -0.21
C MET A 54 8.88 -5.16 -1.61
N TYR A 55 9.61 -6.14 -2.17
CA TYR A 55 10.53 -5.89 -3.28
C TYR A 55 10.22 -6.61 -4.60
N GLU A 56 9.16 -7.42 -4.66
CA GLU A 56 8.84 -8.21 -5.87
C GLU A 56 7.66 -7.65 -6.66
N ALA A 57 7.37 -8.22 -7.83
CA ALA A 57 6.21 -7.86 -8.64
C ALA A 57 4.86 -8.16 -7.93
N ASP A 58 3.80 -7.45 -8.35
CA ASP A 58 2.46 -7.47 -7.74
C ASP A 58 1.93 -8.87 -7.38
N MET A 59 1.99 -9.82 -8.32
CA MET A 59 1.50 -11.19 -8.11
C MET A 59 2.34 -12.00 -7.10
N ILE A 60 3.65 -11.73 -7.04
CA ILE A 60 4.55 -12.36 -6.06
C ILE A 60 4.28 -11.78 -4.68
N LYS A 61 4.06 -10.46 -4.56
CA LYS A 61 3.64 -9.81 -3.30
C LYS A 61 2.34 -10.44 -2.77
N LEU A 62 1.33 -10.57 -3.63
CA LEU A 62 0.04 -11.16 -3.25
C LEU A 62 0.18 -12.64 -2.84
N ALA A 63 0.96 -13.43 -3.59
CA ALA A 63 1.22 -14.83 -3.26
C ALA A 63 1.95 -14.96 -1.90
N ALA A 64 2.94 -14.11 -1.64
CA ALA A 64 3.65 -14.09 -0.36
C ALA A 64 2.76 -13.71 0.81
N TYR A 65 1.89 -12.70 0.63
CA TYR A 65 0.90 -12.33 1.64
C TYR A 65 -0.11 -13.45 1.92
N ASN A 66 -0.62 -14.13 0.88
CA ASN A 66 -1.54 -15.25 1.04
C ASN A 66 -0.88 -16.43 1.78
N GLN A 67 0.40 -16.71 1.50
CA GLN A 67 1.16 -17.71 2.22
C GLN A 67 1.35 -17.32 3.70
N LEU A 68 1.71 -16.07 3.99
CA LEU A 68 1.81 -15.54 5.35
C LEU A 68 0.48 -15.68 6.10
N LYS A 69 -0.63 -15.36 5.43
CA LYS A 69 -1.98 -15.50 5.98
C LYS A 69 -2.30 -16.94 6.33
N ARG A 70 -1.95 -17.91 5.47
CA ARG A 70 -2.14 -19.34 5.77
C ARG A 70 -1.38 -19.74 7.04
N ILE A 71 -0.09 -19.37 7.12
CA ILE A 71 0.75 -19.64 8.29
C ILE A 71 0.15 -18.97 9.55
N TYR A 72 -0.33 -17.73 9.43
CA TYR A 72 -0.99 -17.03 10.53
C TYR A 72 -2.26 -17.74 11.02
N GLN A 73 -3.08 -18.26 10.10
CA GLN A 73 -4.32 -18.96 10.44
C GLN A 73 -4.08 -20.28 11.17
N GLU A 74 -3.03 -21.00 10.79
CA GLU A 74 -2.61 -22.28 11.40
C GLU A 74 -2.03 -22.12 12.82
N LYS A 75 -1.65 -20.90 13.23
CA LYS A 75 -1.06 -20.66 14.55
C LYS A 75 -2.09 -20.52 15.67
N ILE A 76 -1.68 -20.97 16.85
CA ILE A 76 -2.38 -20.69 18.11
C ILE A 76 -2.34 -19.20 18.45
N GLN A 77 -3.27 -18.78 19.31
CA GLN A 77 -3.51 -17.37 19.64
C GLN A 77 -2.27 -16.64 20.18
N ALA A 78 -1.46 -17.29 21.02
CA ALA A 78 -0.24 -16.71 21.57
C ALA A 78 0.82 -16.40 20.49
N ASP A 79 0.94 -17.25 19.47
CA ASP A 79 1.92 -17.04 18.40
C ASP A 79 1.40 -16.14 17.26
N LYS A 80 0.08 -15.97 17.14
CA LYS A 80 -0.51 -14.98 16.22
C LYS A 80 -0.05 -13.56 16.53
N LEU A 81 0.11 -13.21 17.80
CA LEU A 81 0.65 -11.90 18.20
C LEU A 81 2.08 -11.68 17.73
N LYS A 82 2.93 -12.73 17.78
CA LYS A 82 4.32 -12.65 17.27
C LYS A 82 4.36 -12.40 15.76
N MET A 83 3.33 -12.82 15.03
CA MET A 83 3.19 -12.57 13.59
C MET A 83 2.54 -11.23 13.24
N PHE A 84 2.08 -10.45 14.22
CA PHE A 84 1.37 -9.20 13.96
C PHE A 84 2.19 -8.23 13.08
N VAL A 85 3.45 -7.99 13.44
CA VAL A 85 4.32 -7.06 12.70
C VAL A 85 4.54 -7.52 11.25
N PRO A 86 4.98 -8.77 10.98
CA PRO A 86 5.08 -9.30 9.62
C PRO A 86 3.78 -9.19 8.82
N MET A 87 2.63 -9.50 9.43
CA MET A 87 1.33 -9.44 8.77
C MET A 87 0.96 -8.01 8.38
N MET A 88 1.19 -7.05 9.28
CA MET A 88 0.93 -5.63 9.02
C MET A 88 1.87 -5.07 7.94
N GLN A 89 3.15 -5.42 7.98
CA GLN A 89 4.11 -5.05 6.93
C GLN A 89 3.66 -5.54 5.55
N ALA A 90 3.35 -6.83 5.46
CA ALA A 90 2.91 -7.44 4.21
C ALA A 90 1.60 -6.83 3.69
N ALA A 91 0.62 -6.62 4.58
CA ALA A 91 -0.65 -5.99 4.21
C ALA A 91 -0.46 -4.55 3.71
N ILE A 92 0.41 -3.76 4.38
CA ILE A 92 0.77 -2.41 3.94
C ILE A 92 1.33 -2.42 2.53
N GLU A 93 2.28 -3.29 2.24
CA GLU A 93 2.95 -3.30 0.94
C GLU A 93 2.04 -3.78 -0.20
N VAL A 94 1.15 -4.75 0.07
CA VAL A 94 0.14 -5.18 -0.91
C VAL A 94 -0.86 -4.06 -1.20
N ILE A 95 -1.29 -3.30 -0.19
CA ILE A 95 -2.19 -2.16 -0.36
C ILE A 95 -1.50 -1.04 -1.15
N LYS A 96 -0.25 -0.72 -0.81
CA LYS A 96 0.54 0.26 -1.55
C LYS A 96 0.64 -0.13 -3.02
N SER A 97 1.07 -1.36 -3.33
CA SER A 97 1.35 -1.76 -4.72
C SER A 97 0.11 -1.70 -5.60
N HIS A 98 -1.05 -2.15 -5.10
CA HIS A 98 -2.25 -2.28 -5.91
C HIS A 98 -3.19 -1.07 -5.86
N GLY A 99 -2.96 -0.14 -4.95
CA GLY A 99 -3.89 0.96 -4.71
C GLY A 99 -4.04 2.00 -5.82
N ALA A 100 -3.15 1.99 -6.81
CA ALA A 100 -3.28 2.85 -7.97
C ALA A 100 -4.41 2.41 -8.93
N ASN A 101 -4.82 1.13 -8.94
CA ASN A 101 -5.93 0.62 -9.75
C ASN A 101 -6.87 -0.21 -8.88
N ASN A 102 -8.02 0.39 -8.53
CA ASN A 102 -9.10 -0.16 -7.69
C ASN A 102 -9.75 -1.47 -8.20
N SER A 103 -9.20 -2.17 -9.20
CA SER A 103 -9.90 -3.24 -9.92
C SER A 103 -9.72 -4.64 -9.31
N LEU A 104 -8.77 -4.85 -8.39
CA LEU A 104 -8.55 -6.16 -7.80
C LEU A 104 -9.37 -6.34 -6.52
N LEU A 105 -10.38 -7.22 -6.56
CA LEU A 105 -11.18 -7.68 -5.42
C LEU A 105 -10.31 -8.05 -4.19
N GLY A 106 -9.07 -8.49 -4.41
CA GLY A 106 -8.09 -8.81 -3.36
C GLY A 106 -7.65 -7.63 -2.49
N ILE A 107 -7.69 -6.38 -2.97
CA ILE A 107 -7.27 -5.20 -2.19
C ILE A 107 -8.26 -4.91 -1.06
N ARG A 108 -9.57 -4.99 -1.34
CA ARG A 108 -10.62 -4.78 -0.33
C ARG A 108 -10.54 -5.83 0.78
N SER A 109 -10.26 -7.09 0.41
CA SER A 109 -10.00 -8.16 1.37
C SER A 109 -8.78 -7.85 2.23
N THR A 110 -7.64 -7.51 1.61
CA THR A 110 -6.40 -7.15 2.32
C THR A 110 -6.59 -5.96 3.26
N TYR A 111 -7.35 -4.95 2.83
CA TYR A 111 -7.68 -3.80 3.68
C TYR A 111 -8.53 -4.21 4.90
N SER A 112 -9.58 -5.01 4.68
CA SER A 112 -10.42 -5.52 5.76
C SER A 112 -9.62 -6.37 6.75
N GLU A 113 -8.73 -7.21 6.24
CA GLU A 113 -7.86 -8.08 7.04
C GLU A 113 -6.84 -7.28 7.86
N GLY A 114 -6.13 -6.33 7.27
CA GLY A 114 -5.19 -5.46 7.99
C GLY A 114 -5.87 -4.67 9.12
N LYS A 115 -7.09 -4.18 8.88
CA LYS A 115 -7.91 -3.56 9.93
C LYS A 115 -8.22 -4.55 11.06
N LYS A 116 -8.65 -5.78 10.74
CA LYS A 116 -8.93 -6.83 11.72
C LYS A 116 -7.69 -7.19 12.54
N TYR A 117 -6.51 -7.30 11.91
CA TYR A 117 -5.27 -7.58 12.62
C TYR A 117 -4.91 -6.48 13.62
N ALA A 118 -5.02 -5.21 13.22
CA ALA A 118 -4.78 -4.07 14.11
C ALA A 118 -5.78 -4.01 15.28
N GLU A 119 -7.07 -4.23 15.03
CA GLU A 119 -8.10 -4.26 16.07
C GLU A 119 -7.90 -5.43 17.04
N HIS A 120 -7.53 -6.58 16.53
CA HIS A 120 -7.24 -7.76 17.33
C HIS A 120 -6.03 -7.53 18.24
N CYS A 121 -4.92 -7.00 17.71
CA CYS A 121 -3.74 -6.62 18.48
C CYS A 121 -4.10 -5.70 19.66
N LEU A 122 -4.86 -4.64 19.40
CA LEU A 122 -5.27 -3.65 20.40
C LEU A 122 -6.24 -4.20 21.45
N LYS A 123 -7.05 -5.22 21.12
CA LYS A 123 -7.96 -5.87 22.07
C LYS A 123 -7.26 -6.90 22.95
N THR A 124 -6.25 -7.58 22.43
CA THR A 124 -5.58 -8.68 23.13
C THR A 124 -4.44 -8.21 24.03
N ILE A 125 -3.74 -7.12 23.66
CA ILE A 125 -2.55 -6.66 24.38
C ILE A 125 -2.90 -5.57 25.39
N THR A 126 -2.48 -5.78 26.63
CA THR A 126 -2.64 -4.83 27.75
C THR A 126 -1.36 -4.06 28.07
N ASP A 127 -0.18 -4.63 27.79
CA ASP A 127 1.12 -3.97 27.95
C ASP A 127 1.21 -2.70 27.08
N LEU A 128 1.66 -1.60 27.69
CA LEU A 128 1.76 -0.29 27.06
C LEU A 128 2.71 -0.29 25.84
N SER A 129 3.85 -0.98 25.92
CA SER A 129 4.88 -0.97 24.88
C SER A 129 4.42 -1.69 23.61
N THR A 130 3.88 -2.88 23.77
CA THR A 130 3.35 -3.70 22.67
C THR A 130 2.07 -3.07 22.12
N LYS A 131 1.24 -2.45 22.98
CA LYS A 131 0.06 -1.69 22.52
C LYS A 131 0.47 -0.47 21.68
N ALA A 132 1.52 0.24 22.05
CA ALA A 132 2.08 1.32 21.23
C ALA A 132 2.59 0.80 19.88
N THR A 133 3.15 -0.40 19.84
CA THR A 133 3.52 -1.08 18.59
C THR A 133 2.30 -1.41 17.72
N CYS A 134 1.19 -1.89 18.31
CA CYS A 134 -0.08 -2.07 17.58
C CYS A 134 -0.56 -0.75 16.97
N TYR A 135 -0.54 0.35 17.73
CA TYR A 135 -0.92 1.67 17.25
C TYR A 135 0.00 2.18 16.15
N LYS A 136 1.32 1.97 16.25
CA LYS A 136 2.28 2.33 15.20
C LYS A 136 1.92 1.68 13.88
N TRP A 137 1.76 0.35 13.87
CA TRP A 137 1.44 -0.38 12.64
C TRP A 137 0.05 -0.04 12.11
N LYS A 138 -0.91 0.23 13.00
CA LYS A 138 -2.23 0.77 12.62
C LYS A 138 -2.10 2.12 11.91
N ALA A 139 -1.30 3.04 12.44
CA ALA A 139 -1.08 4.36 11.84
C ALA A 139 -0.42 4.24 10.46
N LEU A 140 0.64 3.43 10.32
CA LEU A 140 1.31 3.18 9.04
C LEU A 140 0.38 2.51 8.02
N PHE A 141 -0.48 1.60 8.46
CA PHE A 141 -1.49 0.97 7.60
C PHE A 141 -2.54 1.95 7.09
N ILE A 142 -3.01 2.86 7.95
CA ILE A 142 -3.96 3.88 7.55
C ILE A 142 -3.28 4.88 6.59
N GLU A 143 -2.03 5.27 6.84
CA GLU A 143 -1.25 6.12 5.91
C GLU A 143 -1.16 5.49 4.52
N ALA A 144 -0.74 4.22 4.46
CA ALA A 144 -0.63 3.49 3.20
C ALA A 144 -1.97 3.48 2.44
N SER A 145 -3.08 3.36 3.17
CA SER A 145 -4.43 3.32 2.61
C SER A 145 -4.99 4.69 2.20
N PHE A 146 -4.42 5.78 2.71
CA PHE A 146 -4.95 7.14 2.57
C PHE A 146 -4.92 7.63 1.11
N PHE A 147 -3.99 7.10 0.30
CA PHE A 147 -3.74 7.56 -1.06
C PHE A 147 -3.71 6.44 -2.10
N SER A 148 -3.87 5.20 -1.64
CA SER A 148 -3.85 3.99 -2.46
C SER A 148 -5.29 3.59 -2.85
N ASN A 149 -6.27 4.48 -2.79
CA ASN A 149 -7.64 4.20 -3.20
C ASN A 149 -8.34 5.52 -3.48
N ASN A 150 -9.43 5.49 -4.25
CA ASN A 150 -10.47 6.54 -4.23
C ASN A 150 -11.20 6.63 -2.87
N ILE A 151 -10.59 6.14 -1.77
CA ILE A 151 -10.95 6.53 -0.42
C ILE A 151 -10.57 8.01 -0.34
N LYS A 152 -11.50 8.86 -0.81
CA LYS A 152 -11.49 10.30 -0.56
C LYS A 152 -11.04 10.47 0.87
N ALA A 153 -10.04 11.33 1.11
CA ALA A 153 -9.54 11.69 2.43
C ALA A 153 -10.71 12.09 3.34
N ASN A 154 -11.40 11.09 3.87
CA ASN A 154 -12.62 11.24 4.63
C ASN A 154 -12.14 11.52 6.04
N VAL A 155 -12.81 12.47 6.69
CA VAL A 155 -12.54 12.89 8.06
C VAL A 155 -12.34 11.69 8.98
N ILE A 156 -13.10 10.60 8.78
CA ILE A 156 -13.01 9.35 9.54
C ILE A 156 -11.63 8.67 9.42
N VAL A 157 -11.09 8.53 8.22
CA VAL A 157 -9.80 7.85 7.99
C VAL A 157 -8.67 8.68 8.58
N LYS A 158 -8.76 10.01 8.43
CA LYS A 158 -7.79 10.95 8.98
C LYS A 158 -7.80 10.98 10.51
N ASP A 159 -8.97 11.04 11.12
CA ASP A 159 -9.13 10.99 12.56
C ASP A 159 -8.62 9.66 13.13
N SER A 160 -8.88 8.55 12.43
CA SER A 160 -8.31 7.24 12.79
C SER A 160 -6.78 7.23 12.72
N PHE A 161 -6.17 7.85 11.70
CA PHE A 161 -4.71 8.03 11.61
C PHE A 161 -4.19 8.89 12.76
N ALA A 162 -4.77 10.06 12.98
CA ALA A 162 -4.33 11.01 14.01
C ALA A 162 -4.40 10.40 15.41
N ARG A 163 -5.48 9.68 15.73
CA ARG A 163 -5.61 8.94 16.99
C ARG A 163 -4.55 7.85 17.11
N ALA A 164 -4.42 6.97 16.10
CA ALA A 164 -3.42 5.90 16.15
C ALA A 164 -1.98 6.44 16.27
N TYR A 165 -1.65 7.50 15.53
CA TYR A 165 -0.37 8.19 15.63
C TYR A 165 -0.13 8.76 17.03
N LYS A 166 -1.11 9.49 17.59
CA LYS A 166 -0.99 10.11 18.92
C LYS A 166 -0.74 9.05 19.99
N GLU A 167 -1.53 7.98 19.99
CA GLU A 167 -1.39 6.88 20.94
C GLU A 167 -0.02 6.19 20.82
N ALA A 168 0.47 5.96 19.60
CA ALA A 168 1.80 5.38 19.40
C ALA A 168 2.92 6.29 19.94
N MET A 169 2.84 7.59 19.67
CA MET A 169 3.88 8.56 20.02
C MET A 169 3.99 8.88 21.52
N ILE A 170 2.97 8.55 22.32
CA ILE A 170 3.06 8.66 23.79
C ILE A 170 4.23 7.80 24.32
N THR A 171 4.38 6.60 23.76
CA THR A 171 5.38 5.61 24.21
C THR A 171 6.58 5.56 23.25
N LEU A 172 6.33 5.54 21.94
CA LEU A 172 7.37 5.48 20.88
C LEU A 172 7.81 6.89 20.48
N LYS A 173 8.29 7.67 21.45
CA LYS A 173 8.74 9.05 21.23
C LYS A 173 9.82 9.08 20.14
N ASN A 174 9.66 10.01 19.21
CA ASN A 174 10.58 10.24 18.08
C ASN A 174 10.77 9.02 17.15
N ASP A 175 9.78 8.13 17.03
CA ASP A 175 9.84 7.05 16.04
C ASP A 175 9.91 7.64 14.61
N PRO A 176 11.01 7.41 13.87
CA PRO A 176 11.26 8.13 12.63
C PRO A 176 10.33 7.70 11.50
N LYS A 177 9.81 6.46 11.54
CA LYS A 177 8.79 5.99 10.56
C LYS A 177 7.46 6.70 10.78
N LEU A 178 7.04 6.86 12.03
CA LEU A 178 5.82 7.60 12.37
C LEU A 178 5.96 9.08 12.03
N MET A 179 7.09 9.70 12.36
CA MET A 179 7.35 11.10 12.01
C MET A 179 7.30 11.30 10.49
N TYR A 180 7.97 10.44 9.72
CA TYR A 180 7.91 10.48 8.26
C TYR A 180 6.47 10.31 7.73
N ALA A 181 5.73 9.32 8.24
CA ALA A 181 4.34 9.10 7.85
C ALA A 181 3.45 10.33 8.10
N ARG A 182 3.63 11.01 9.25
CA ARG A 182 2.92 12.27 9.55
C ARG A 182 3.32 13.39 8.59
N THR A 183 4.61 13.56 8.31
CA THR A 183 5.11 14.58 7.36
C THR A 183 4.52 14.34 5.97
N LYS A 184 4.58 13.09 5.49
CA LYS A 184 4.05 12.68 4.19
C LYS A 184 2.55 12.96 4.06
N VAL A 185 1.75 12.53 5.03
CA VAL A 185 0.29 12.78 5.05
C VAL A 185 0.00 14.30 5.05
N SER A 186 0.66 15.06 5.92
CA SER A 186 0.45 16.51 6.04
C SER A 186 0.78 17.23 4.73
N CYS A 187 1.91 16.88 4.10
CA CYS A 187 2.33 17.51 2.85
C CYS A 187 1.44 17.15 1.66
N LYS A 188 1.02 15.90 1.55
CA LYS A 188 0.04 15.51 0.53
C LYS A 188 -1.29 16.26 0.69
N ILE A 189 -1.79 16.40 1.91
CA ILE A 189 -3.00 17.18 2.19
C ILE A 189 -2.80 18.64 1.78
N LYS A 190 -1.70 19.27 2.22
CA LYS A 190 -1.38 20.68 1.92
C LYS A 190 -1.30 20.92 0.40
N LEU A 191 -0.64 20.04 -0.34
CA LEU A 191 -0.53 20.17 -1.80
C LEU A 191 -1.87 19.93 -2.51
N ALA A 192 -2.74 19.05 -2.00
CA ALA A 192 -4.05 18.76 -2.59
C ALA A 192 -5.09 19.88 -2.43
N VAL A 193 -4.89 20.77 -1.45
CA VAL A 193 -5.79 21.91 -1.13
C VAL A 193 -5.22 23.26 -1.57
N GLN A 194 -3.90 23.36 -1.78
CA GLN A 194 -3.23 24.57 -2.25
C GLN A 194 -3.65 24.91 -3.70
N GLY A 195 -4.40 26.00 -3.85
CA GLY A 195 -4.97 26.44 -5.14
C GLY A 195 -6.48 26.21 -5.28
N LYS A 196 -7.19 25.74 -4.24
CA LYS A 196 -8.66 25.62 -4.20
C LYS A 196 -9.27 26.72 -3.32
N ASN A 197 -10.46 27.25 -3.70
CA ASN A 197 -11.18 28.37 -3.02
C ASN A 197 -11.39 28.19 -1.51
N ILE A 198 -11.70 29.29 -0.81
CA ILE A 198 -11.84 29.52 0.67
C ILE A 198 -12.41 28.35 1.51
N LEU A 199 -13.34 27.53 0.99
CA LEU A 199 -13.80 26.28 1.62
C LEU A 199 -12.65 25.29 1.94
N SER A 200 -11.55 25.36 1.18
CA SER A 200 -10.33 24.60 1.36
C SER A 200 -9.56 24.97 2.64
N LYS A 201 -9.63 26.22 3.13
CA LYS A 201 -8.96 26.64 4.38
C LYS A 201 -9.64 26.05 5.61
N SER A 202 -10.96 25.97 5.58
CA SER A 202 -11.74 25.29 6.65
C SER A 202 -11.47 23.79 6.62
N LEU A 203 -11.35 23.19 5.42
CA LEU A 203 -10.87 21.83 5.24
C LEU A 203 -9.43 21.65 5.75
N VAL A 204 -8.48 22.56 5.47
CA VAL A 204 -7.10 22.52 6.01
C VAL A 204 -7.11 22.54 7.52
N ASN A 205 -7.91 23.40 8.16
CA ASN A 205 -8.03 23.48 9.62
C ASN A 205 -8.70 22.24 10.22
N LEU A 206 -9.69 21.67 9.53
CA LEU A 206 -10.33 20.41 9.91
C LEU A 206 -9.42 19.19 9.62
N PHE A 207 -8.52 19.30 8.62
CA PHE A 207 -7.60 18.27 8.16
C PHE A 207 -6.23 18.30 8.83
N LEU A 208 -5.83 19.39 9.46
CA LEU A 208 -4.57 19.45 10.19
C LEU A 208 -4.75 19.81 11.67
N GLY A 209 -5.94 20.26 12.09
CA GLY A 209 -6.19 20.76 13.45
C GLY A 209 -6.07 22.28 13.48
N SER A 210 -6.72 22.92 14.46
CA SER A 210 -6.76 24.38 14.60
C SER A 210 -5.47 24.99 15.17
N THR A 211 -4.41 24.21 15.35
CA THR A 211 -3.12 24.72 15.82
C THR A 211 -2.36 25.32 14.65
N SER A 212 -1.96 26.58 14.81
CA SER A 212 -1.12 27.39 13.90
C SER A 212 0.03 26.61 13.25
N ASP A 213 0.62 25.65 13.96
CA ASP A 213 1.77 24.84 13.55
C ASP A 213 1.56 24.04 12.25
N HIS A 214 0.32 23.78 11.88
CA HIS A 214 0.01 22.93 10.74
C HIS A 214 -0.13 23.67 9.40
N GLN A 215 -0.50 24.95 9.43
CA GLN A 215 -0.51 25.80 8.23
C GLN A 215 0.93 26.18 7.81
N GLU A 216 1.86 26.18 8.77
CA GLU A 216 3.27 26.52 8.59
C GLU A 216 4.19 25.36 8.19
N VAL A 217 3.67 24.13 7.98
CA VAL A 217 4.52 23.01 7.56
C VAL A 217 5.18 23.34 6.23
N ASN A 218 6.47 23.68 6.28
CA ASN A 218 7.30 23.88 5.10
C ASN A 218 7.65 22.50 4.54
N CYS A 219 6.84 22.03 3.59
CA CYS A 219 6.96 20.69 3.06
C CYS A 219 8.33 20.39 2.46
N VAL A 220 8.96 21.38 1.84
CA VAL A 220 10.32 21.23 1.31
C VAL A 220 11.29 20.94 2.46
N THR A 221 11.29 21.78 3.50
CA THR A 221 12.20 21.63 4.65
C THR A 221 11.96 20.34 5.41
N GLU A 222 10.70 19.98 5.67
CA GLU A 222 10.36 18.77 6.43
C GLU A 222 10.65 17.48 5.65
N LEU A 223 10.44 17.45 4.33
CA LEU A 223 10.75 16.28 3.52
C LEU A 223 12.27 16.10 3.34
N LEU A 224 13.04 17.18 3.20
CA LEU A 224 14.50 17.11 3.01
C LEU A 224 15.22 16.41 4.16
N LYS A 225 14.67 16.45 5.39
CA LYS A 225 15.21 15.70 6.56
C LYS A 225 15.35 14.19 6.29
N TYR A 226 14.58 13.65 5.34
CA TYR A 226 14.54 12.21 5.06
C TYR A 226 15.27 11.80 3.77
N GLU A 227 15.74 12.73 2.94
CA GLU A 227 16.26 12.42 1.60
C GLU A 227 17.36 11.35 1.63
N GLY A 228 18.38 11.52 2.47
CA GLY A 228 19.53 10.61 2.56
C GLY A 228 19.22 9.24 3.18
N SER A 229 18.01 9.02 3.69
CA SER A 229 17.63 7.78 4.37
C SER A 229 16.24 7.28 4.00
N ILE A 230 15.72 7.69 2.83
CA ILE A 230 14.33 7.42 2.44
C ILE A 230 14.01 5.91 2.38
N ASN A 231 14.98 5.09 1.98
CA ASN A 231 14.86 3.63 1.93
C ASN A 231 14.60 2.97 3.31
N LYS A 232 14.85 3.68 4.42
CA LYS A 232 14.53 3.20 5.78
C LYS A 232 13.05 3.39 6.13
N TYR A 233 12.36 4.32 5.47
CA TYR A 233 11.00 4.73 5.81
C TYR A 233 9.96 4.32 4.76
N GLU A 234 10.37 4.24 3.50
CA GLU A 234 9.48 4.01 2.37
C GLU A 234 10.05 2.95 1.42
N SER A 235 9.18 2.06 0.95
CA SER A 235 9.51 1.03 -0.05
C SER A 235 9.49 1.58 -1.47
N HIS A 236 8.63 2.57 -1.74
CA HIS A 236 8.52 3.33 -3.00
C HIS A 236 9.24 4.68 -2.88
N GLY A 237 10.57 4.69 -2.92
CA GLY A 237 11.38 5.91 -2.77
C GLY A 237 11.10 6.98 -3.85
N GLU A 238 10.65 6.58 -5.02
CA GLU A 238 10.18 7.47 -6.08
C GLU A 238 8.97 8.33 -5.65
N GLU A 239 8.14 7.84 -4.74
CA GLU A 239 6.98 8.57 -4.20
C GLU A 239 7.43 9.79 -3.41
N PHE A 240 8.51 9.64 -2.65
CA PHE A 240 9.11 10.73 -1.88
C PHE A 240 9.61 11.84 -2.81
N TYR A 241 10.36 11.47 -3.86
CA TYR A 241 10.89 12.43 -4.81
C TYR A 241 9.79 13.12 -5.62
N TYR A 242 8.72 12.40 -5.95
CA TYR A 242 7.53 13.01 -6.54
C TYR A 242 6.92 14.06 -5.60
N LEU A 243 6.70 13.71 -4.33
CA LEU A 243 6.10 14.63 -3.35
C LEU A 243 6.96 15.87 -3.09
N LEU A 244 8.28 15.70 -2.96
CA LEU A 244 9.23 16.80 -2.77
C LEU A 244 9.30 17.71 -4.00
N GLY A 245 9.32 17.13 -5.20
CA GLY A 245 9.28 17.91 -6.45
C GLY A 245 8.00 18.73 -6.57
N GLN A 246 6.84 18.17 -6.21
CA GLN A 246 5.57 18.92 -6.17
C GLN A 246 5.61 20.08 -5.16
N ALA A 247 6.22 19.86 -3.99
CA ALA A 247 6.38 20.90 -2.99
C ALA A 247 7.26 22.06 -3.51
N LEU A 248 8.38 21.74 -4.15
CA LEU A 248 9.29 22.73 -4.75
C LEU A 248 8.62 23.51 -5.88
N GLU A 249 7.91 22.82 -6.77
CA GLU A 249 7.17 23.43 -7.87
C GLU A 249 6.13 24.42 -7.35
N LYS A 250 5.35 24.03 -6.32
CA LYS A 250 4.36 24.91 -5.66
C LYS A 250 4.99 26.07 -4.89
N SER A 251 6.24 25.94 -4.48
CA SER A 251 7.05 27.03 -3.90
C SER A 251 7.70 27.93 -4.94
N GLY A 252 7.52 27.66 -6.24
CA GLY A 252 8.08 28.45 -7.35
C GLY A 252 9.48 28.03 -7.82
N ASP A 253 10.13 27.07 -7.15
CA ASP A 253 11.46 26.56 -7.51
C ASP A 253 11.33 25.45 -8.57
N LYS A 254 10.90 25.83 -9.78
CA LYS A 254 10.73 24.90 -10.92
C LYS A 254 12.03 24.16 -11.26
N GLY A 255 13.19 24.83 -11.13
CA GLY A 255 14.51 24.27 -11.41
C GLY A 255 14.83 23.08 -10.51
N LYS A 256 14.72 23.24 -9.19
CA LYS A 256 14.92 22.10 -8.27
C LYS A 256 13.81 21.08 -8.38
N ALA A 257 12.56 21.50 -8.59
CA ALA A 257 11.45 20.55 -8.80
C ALA A 257 11.77 19.55 -9.92
N LEU A 258 12.28 20.06 -11.05
CA LEU A 258 12.71 19.25 -12.20
C LEU A 258 13.83 18.26 -11.83
N GLU A 259 14.83 18.68 -11.07
CA GLU A 259 15.90 17.79 -10.59
C GLU A 259 15.34 16.63 -9.77
N TYR A 260 14.41 16.92 -8.86
CA TYR A 260 13.78 15.91 -8.00
C TYR A 260 12.85 14.98 -8.77
N PHE A 261 12.08 15.48 -9.74
CA PHE A 261 11.30 14.62 -10.62
C PHE A 261 12.20 13.68 -11.44
N LYS A 262 13.34 14.17 -11.95
CA LYS A 262 14.34 13.35 -12.63
C LYS A 262 14.98 12.30 -11.71
N LYS A 263 15.28 12.65 -10.44
CA LYS A 263 15.74 11.68 -9.43
C LYS A 263 14.73 10.55 -9.24
N GLY A 264 13.45 10.87 -9.07
CA GLY A 264 12.39 9.87 -8.93
C GLY A 264 12.26 8.93 -10.13
N ARG A 265 12.44 9.42 -11.36
CA ARG A 265 12.36 8.61 -12.59
C ARG A 265 13.45 7.55 -12.72
N LYS A 266 14.55 7.66 -11.98
CA LYS A 266 15.65 6.67 -11.99
C LYS A 266 15.36 5.43 -11.16
N PHE A 267 14.26 5.42 -10.39
CA PHE A 267 13.89 4.27 -9.57
C PHE A 267 13.40 3.09 -10.43
N PRO A 268 13.69 1.83 -10.03
CA PRO A 268 13.21 0.66 -10.73
C PRO A 268 11.68 0.55 -10.63
N ILE A 269 11.04 0.25 -11.75
CA ILE A 269 9.61 0.04 -11.83
C ILE A 269 9.34 -1.45 -11.59
N ILE A 270 9.01 -1.81 -10.36
CA ILE A 270 8.82 -3.21 -9.94
C ILE A 270 7.34 -3.62 -9.98
N ASP A 271 6.47 -2.73 -9.49
CA ASP A 271 5.06 -3.04 -9.26
C ASP A 271 4.14 -1.96 -9.85
N GLN A 272 2.84 -2.12 -9.66
CA GLN A 272 1.84 -1.22 -10.24
C GLN A 272 1.92 0.20 -9.68
N LYS A 273 2.23 0.36 -8.39
CA LYS A 273 2.43 1.68 -7.79
C LYS A 273 3.65 2.38 -8.37
N GLY A 274 4.77 1.67 -8.55
CA GLY A 274 5.95 2.21 -9.22
C GLY A 274 5.63 2.67 -10.65
N ARG A 275 4.85 1.89 -11.42
CA ARG A 275 4.38 2.29 -12.76
C ARG A 275 3.59 3.59 -12.72
N TYR A 276 2.62 3.68 -11.81
CA TYR A 276 1.78 4.86 -11.65
C TYR A 276 2.59 6.10 -11.28
N ILE A 277 3.46 6.03 -10.26
CA ILE A 277 4.27 7.18 -9.83
C ILE A 277 5.23 7.61 -10.94
N SER A 278 5.84 6.66 -11.65
CA SER A 278 6.75 6.94 -12.75
C SER A 278 6.06 7.69 -13.90
N GLN A 279 4.79 7.39 -14.19
CA GLN A 279 3.96 8.16 -15.12
C GLN A 279 3.66 9.57 -14.60
N GLN A 280 3.33 9.72 -13.32
CA GLN A 280 3.09 11.04 -12.72
C GLN A 280 4.35 11.93 -12.75
N LEU A 281 5.51 11.34 -12.45
CA LEU A 281 6.80 12.03 -12.52
C LEU A 281 7.10 12.51 -13.95
N GLN A 282 6.88 11.65 -14.96
CA GLN A 282 7.07 12.01 -16.37
C GLN A 282 6.17 13.19 -16.76
N LYS A 283 4.88 13.11 -16.42
CA LYS A 283 3.91 14.17 -16.67
C LYS A 283 4.31 15.50 -16.00
N SER A 284 4.81 15.45 -14.76
CA SER A 284 5.29 16.64 -14.05
C SER A 284 6.53 17.27 -14.72
N ILE A 285 7.44 16.45 -15.26
CA ILE A 285 8.59 16.94 -16.02
C ILE A 285 8.11 17.66 -17.29
N GLU A 286 7.21 17.04 -18.06
CA GLU A 286 6.65 17.61 -19.28
C GLU A 286 5.94 18.95 -19.01
N ASN A 287 5.10 18.99 -17.97
CA ASN A 287 4.40 20.21 -17.57
C ASN A 287 5.36 21.39 -17.25
N ILE A 288 6.53 21.14 -16.66
CA ILE A 288 7.51 22.21 -16.42
C ILE A 288 8.01 22.82 -17.72
N TYR A 289 8.16 22.03 -18.79
CA TYR A 289 8.64 22.48 -20.09
C TYR A 289 7.54 23.07 -20.99
N THR A 290 6.28 22.68 -20.79
CA THR A 290 5.16 23.08 -21.63
C THR A 290 4.28 24.19 -21.04
N CYS A 291 4.58 24.68 -19.83
CA CYS A 291 3.78 25.69 -19.12
C CYS A 291 4.59 26.90 -18.63
#